data_AF-A0A9D4IQP2-F1
#
_entry.id   AF-A0A9D4IQP2-F1
#
_cell.length_a   1.000
_cell.length_b   1.000
_cell.length_c   1.000
_cell.angle_alpha   90.00
_cell.angle_beta   90.00
_cell.angle_gamma   90.00
#
_symmetry.space_group_name_H-M   'P 1'
#
loop_
_entity.id
_entity.type
_entity.pdbx_description
1 polymer ?
#
loop_
_entity_poly.entity_id
_entity_poly.type
_entity_poly.pdbx_seq_one_letter_code
_entity_poly.pdbx_strand_id
1 'polypeptide(L)'
;MPNQAYNTYPSPEHNKFTTGNSGYDIQERFNVIKNSVEKVMLPPHMKLHDSRTGIKREDQPVLNILSKSGRYVETMLKLLSRAHKGEDLDLDPIVSVLLAQIQYLQEEFVTCLVKGKFDDSTSQLFRALQKGTSGFTDSSLQNVKSRC
;
A
#
# COMPACT_ATOMS: atom_id res chain seq x y z
N MET A 1 37.52 -19.10 -33.88
CA MET A 1 36.68 -20.30 -33.64
C MET A 1 36.63 -20.52 -32.13
N PRO A 2 35.42 -20.65 -31.54
CA PRO A 2 35.16 -20.49 -30.11
C PRO A 2 35.41 -21.80 -29.35
N ASN A 3 35.89 -21.73 -28.11
CA ASN A 3 35.88 -22.87 -27.20
C ASN A 3 35.09 -22.52 -25.94
N GLN A 4 34.11 -23.36 -25.67
CA GLN A 4 33.00 -23.19 -24.74
C GLN A 4 33.48 -23.18 -23.28
N ALA A 5 33.23 -22.08 -22.57
CA ALA A 5 33.25 -22.10 -21.11
C ALA A 5 31.94 -22.73 -20.62
N TYR A 6 32.06 -23.86 -19.95
CA TYR A 6 30.95 -24.58 -19.36
C TYR A 6 30.25 -23.75 -18.29
N ASN A 7 28.92 -23.65 -18.42
CA ASN A 7 28.00 -23.16 -17.40
C ASN A 7 28.30 -23.81 -16.04
N THR A 8 28.64 -22.97 -15.06
CA THR A 8 28.46 -23.33 -13.65
C THR A 8 27.37 -22.40 -13.12
N TYR A 9 26.13 -22.87 -13.15
CA TYR A 9 25.05 -22.22 -12.41
C TYR A 9 25.30 -22.48 -10.92
N PRO A 10 25.33 -21.45 -10.05
CA PRO A 10 25.25 -21.71 -8.62
C PRO A 10 23.87 -22.26 -8.28
N SER A 11 23.88 -23.41 -7.61
CA SER A 11 22.73 -24.19 -7.14
C SER A 11 21.83 -23.36 -6.19
N PRO A 12 20.50 -23.57 -6.19
CA PRO A 12 19.56 -22.76 -5.42
C PRO A 12 19.44 -23.29 -3.99
N GLU A 13 20.39 -22.96 -3.12
CA GLU A 13 20.24 -23.22 -1.70
C GLU A 13 20.30 -21.93 -0.88
N HIS A 14 19.20 -21.72 -0.15
CA HIS A 14 18.98 -20.69 0.87
C HIS A 14 18.58 -19.28 0.42
N ASN A 15 17.56 -19.17 -0.42
CA ASN A 15 16.57 -18.11 -0.21
C ASN A 15 15.56 -18.59 0.84
N LYS A 16 15.98 -18.58 2.10
CA LYS A 16 15.03 -18.48 3.20
C LYS A 16 14.45 -17.06 3.14
N PHE A 17 13.47 -16.85 2.25
CA PHE A 17 12.44 -15.86 2.54
C PHE A 17 11.73 -16.39 3.79
N THR A 18 12.31 -16.09 4.94
CA THR A 18 11.57 -16.12 6.19
C THR A 18 10.39 -15.20 5.95
N THR A 19 9.22 -15.79 5.71
CA THR A 19 7.92 -15.29 6.14
C THR A 19 7.95 -15.19 7.67
N GLY A 20 8.88 -14.38 8.17
CA GLY A 20 8.92 -13.89 9.51
C GLY A 20 7.88 -12.81 9.56
N ASN A 21 6.92 -12.99 10.46
CA ASN A 21 5.96 -12.00 10.88
C ASN A 21 6.68 -10.83 11.58
N SER A 22 7.58 -10.11 10.88
CA SER A 22 8.04 -8.79 11.27
C SER A 22 7.03 -7.81 10.70
N GLY A 23 5.98 -7.56 11.49
CA GLY A 23 4.96 -6.55 11.24
C GLY A 23 5.54 -5.13 11.22
N TYR A 24 6.36 -4.84 10.22
CA TYR A 24 6.49 -3.48 9.73
C TYR A 24 5.13 -3.14 9.16
N ASP A 25 4.37 -2.30 9.87
CA ASP A 25 3.15 -1.74 9.32
C ASP A 25 3.54 -0.93 8.07
N ILE A 26 3.42 -1.55 6.92
CA ILE A 26 3.76 -0.97 5.62
C ILE A 26 2.92 0.29 5.37
N GLN A 27 1.72 0.39 5.96
CA GLN A 27 0.90 1.60 5.91
C GLN A 27 1.44 2.69 6.83
N GLU A 28 1.93 2.34 8.02
CA GLU A 28 2.66 3.28 8.89
C GLU A 28 3.92 3.81 8.19
N ARG A 29 4.72 2.93 7.60
CA ARG A 29 5.92 3.30 6.83
C ARG A 29 5.56 4.21 5.65
N PHE A 30 4.49 3.90 4.92
CA PHE A 30 3.95 4.80 3.90
C PHE A 30 3.60 6.17 4.46
N ASN A 31 2.93 6.26 5.61
CA ASN A 31 2.56 7.54 6.21
C ASN A 31 3.78 8.38 6.59
N VAL A 32 4.83 7.74 7.15
CA VAL A 32 6.11 8.41 7.43
C VAL A 32 6.72 8.98 6.15
N ILE A 33 6.77 8.18 5.07
CA ILE A 33 7.32 8.61 3.77
C ILE A 33 6.48 9.74 3.16
N LYS A 34 5.16 9.61 3.16
CA LYS A 34 4.23 10.63 2.66
C LYS A 34 4.45 11.97 3.34
N ASN A 35 4.61 11.97 4.66
CA ASN A 35 4.86 13.17 5.45
C ASN A 35 6.25 13.75 5.14
N SER A 36 7.27 12.91 4.93
CA SER A 36 8.62 13.37 4.59
C SER A 36 8.68 14.10 3.25
N VAL A 37 7.80 13.74 2.30
CA VAL A 37 7.71 14.37 0.97
C VAL A 37 6.60 15.42 0.84
N GLU A 38 5.91 15.76 1.92
CA GLU A 38 4.75 16.66 1.87
C GLU A 38 5.08 18.02 1.22
N LYS A 39 6.24 18.58 1.56
CA LYS A 39 6.74 19.87 1.04
C LYS A 39 7.17 19.82 -0.43
N VAL A 40 7.29 18.64 -1.03
CA VAL A 40 7.69 18.49 -2.43
C VAL A 40 6.50 18.84 -3.32
N MET A 41 6.65 19.90 -4.11
CA MET A 41 5.63 20.36 -5.05
C MET A 41 5.78 19.67 -6.40
N LEU A 42 4.75 18.91 -6.77
CA LEU A 42 4.60 18.38 -8.13
C LEU A 42 3.82 19.39 -9.01
N PRO A 43 4.12 19.43 -10.32
CA PRO A 43 3.29 20.13 -11.31
C PRO A 43 1.81 19.69 -11.25
N PRO A 44 0.84 20.57 -11.56
CA PRO A 44 -0.59 20.26 -11.45
C PRO A 44 -1.05 19.05 -12.28
N HIS A 45 -0.47 18.85 -13.47
CA HIS A 45 -0.82 17.72 -14.36
C HIS A 45 -0.33 16.35 -13.85
N MET A 46 0.53 16.34 -12.82
CA MET A 46 1.03 15.12 -12.17
C MET A 46 0.26 14.76 -10.90
N LYS A 47 -0.77 15.52 -10.56
CA LYS A 47 -1.63 15.28 -9.40
C LYS A 47 -3.02 14.90 -9.86
N LEU A 48 -3.70 14.07 -9.07
CA LEU A 48 -5.11 13.84 -9.27
C LEU A 48 -5.87 15.12 -8.87
N HIS A 49 -6.86 15.53 -9.67
CA HIS A 49 -7.69 16.68 -9.30
C HIS A 49 -8.57 16.35 -8.08
N ASP A 50 -8.59 17.25 -7.10
CA ASP A 50 -9.35 17.07 -5.85
C ASP A 50 -10.85 17.43 -5.97
N SER A 51 -11.30 17.91 -7.13
CA SER A 51 -12.71 18.30 -7.32
C SER A 51 -13.62 17.08 -7.26
N ARG A 52 -14.60 17.15 -6.35
CA ARG A 52 -15.68 16.14 -6.22
C ARG A 52 -16.96 16.55 -6.93
N THR A 53 -16.94 17.69 -7.61
CA THR A 53 -18.11 18.28 -8.25
C THR A 53 -18.64 17.34 -9.33
N GLY A 54 -19.93 17.01 -9.26
CA GLY A 54 -20.59 16.12 -10.21
C GLY A 54 -20.47 14.62 -9.90
N ILE A 55 -19.76 14.22 -8.84
CA ILE A 55 -19.66 12.80 -8.44
C ILE A 55 -20.88 12.41 -7.63
N LYS A 56 -21.57 11.35 -8.06
CA LYS A 56 -22.74 10.83 -7.37
C LYS A 56 -22.35 10.06 -6.12
N ARG A 57 -23.29 9.94 -5.17
CA ARG A 57 -23.10 9.18 -3.93
C ARG A 57 -22.73 7.71 -4.16
N GLU A 58 -23.32 7.10 -5.20
CA GLU A 58 -23.05 5.71 -5.61
C GLU A 58 -21.61 5.49 -6.10
N ASP A 59 -20.97 6.52 -6.66
CA ASP A 59 -19.60 6.47 -7.18
C ASP A 59 -18.56 6.82 -6.12
N GLN A 60 -18.98 7.30 -4.95
CA GLN A 60 -18.07 7.69 -3.86
C GLN A 60 -17.08 6.58 -3.44
N PRO A 61 -17.46 5.29 -3.37
CA PRO A 61 -16.52 4.21 -3.09
C PRO A 61 -15.41 4.10 -4.15
N VAL A 62 -15.77 4.24 -5.43
CA VAL A 62 -14.82 4.18 -6.55
C VAL A 62 -13.88 5.40 -6.49
N LEU A 63 -14.43 6.59 -6.26
CA LEU A 63 -13.62 7.80 -6.08
C LEU A 63 -12.61 7.65 -4.94
N ASN A 64 -13.01 7.04 -3.82
CA ASN A 64 -12.12 6.84 -2.68
C ASN A 64 -10.94 5.94 -3.04
N ILE A 65 -11.17 4.88 -3.84
CA ILE A 65 -10.11 4.01 -4.35
C ILE A 65 -9.17 4.78 -5.26
N LEU A 66 -9.71 5.48 -6.26
CA LEU A 66 -8.93 6.29 -7.19
C LEU A 66 -8.09 7.36 -6.46
N SER A 67 -8.69 8.06 -5.51
CA SER A 67 -8.02 9.09 -4.71
C SER A 67 -6.88 8.50 -3.88
N LYS A 68 -7.09 7.34 -3.25
CA LYS A 68 -6.07 6.70 -2.42
C LYS A 68 -4.93 6.13 -3.29
N SER A 69 -5.25 5.48 -4.40
CA SER A 69 -4.26 5.04 -5.40
C SER A 69 -3.44 6.19 -5.97
N GLY A 70 -4.09 7.31 -6.32
CA GLY A 70 -3.43 8.52 -6.79
C GLY A 70 -2.41 9.05 -5.78
N ARG A 71 -2.75 9.06 -4.49
CA ARG A 71 -1.81 9.50 -3.44
C ARG A 71 -0.54 8.65 -3.33
N TYR A 72 -0.62 7.33 -3.51
CA TYR A 72 0.58 6.48 -3.55
C TYR A 72 1.47 6.87 -4.74
N VAL A 73 0.87 7.02 -5.92
CA VAL A 73 1.59 7.42 -7.14
C VAL A 73 2.22 8.81 -6.99
N GLU A 74 1.48 9.79 -6.48
CA GLU A 74 2.01 11.13 -6.21
C GLU A 74 3.17 11.11 -5.22
N THR A 75 3.10 10.29 -4.16
CA THR A 75 4.18 10.14 -3.18
C THR A 75 5.43 9.58 -3.86
N MET A 76 5.28 8.59 -4.74
CA MET A 76 6.37 8.04 -5.54
C MET A 76 6.96 9.07 -6.51
N LEU A 77 6.12 9.83 -7.21
CA LEU A 77 6.57 10.91 -8.11
C LEU A 77 7.34 11.99 -7.35
N LYS A 78 6.93 12.33 -6.13
CA LYS A 78 7.66 13.26 -5.26
C LYS A 78 9.05 12.73 -4.89
N LEU A 79 9.17 11.44 -4.56
CA LEU A 79 10.46 10.80 -4.30
C LEU A 79 11.35 10.84 -5.54
N LEU A 80 10.82 10.47 -6.70
CA LEU A 80 11.56 10.49 -7.97
C LEU A 80 11.98 11.92 -8.38
N SER A 81 11.16 12.93 -8.06
CA SER A 81 11.48 14.33 -8.36
C SER A 81 12.68 14.86 -7.56
N ARG A 82 12.98 14.28 -6.38
CA ARG A 82 14.19 14.61 -5.61
C ARG A 82 15.44 14.11 -6.32
N ALA A 83 15.39 12.88 -6.82
CA ALA A 83 16.48 12.32 -7.62
C ALA A 83 16.74 13.12 -8.90
N HIS A 84 15.67 13.59 -9.57
CA HIS A 84 15.82 14.47 -10.73
C HIS A 84 16.50 15.81 -10.39
N LYS A 85 16.44 16.26 -9.13
CA LYS A 85 17.11 17.48 -8.64
C LYS A 85 18.55 17.22 -8.14
N GLY A 86 19.07 16.00 -8.31
CA GLY A 86 20.44 15.64 -7.97
C GLY A 86 20.62 15.06 -6.55
N GLU A 87 19.54 14.73 -5.84
CA GLU A 87 19.63 13.91 -4.62
C GLU A 87 19.87 12.43 -4.97
N ASP A 88 20.55 11.69 -4.10
CA ASP A 88 20.73 10.26 -4.29
C ASP A 88 19.37 9.54 -4.26
N LEU A 89 19.16 8.66 -5.25
CA LEU A 89 17.94 7.89 -5.37
C LEU A 89 17.97 6.71 -4.39
N ASP A 90 17.30 6.87 -3.25
CA ASP A 90 17.02 5.77 -2.34
C ASP A 90 15.79 4.97 -2.84
N LEU A 91 16.01 3.68 -3.15
CA LEU A 91 14.97 2.79 -3.64
C LEU A 91 14.06 2.27 -2.52
N ASP A 92 14.52 2.25 -1.27
CA ASP A 92 13.77 1.66 -0.16
C ASP A 92 12.43 2.37 0.11
N PRO A 93 12.37 3.72 0.14
CA PRO A 93 11.10 4.45 0.25
C PRO A 93 10.17 4.19 -0.94
N ILE A 94 10.72 4.06 -2.15
CA ILE A 94 9.93 3.80 -3.36
C ILE A 94 9.29 2.42 -3.31
N VAL A 95 10.09 1.39 -3.00
CA VAL A 95 9.61 0.02 -2.81
C VAL A 95 8.55 -0.03 -1.71
N SER A 96 8.75 0.69 -0.61
CA SER A 96 7.78 0.75 0.49
C SER A 96 6.43 1.35 0.06
N VAL A 97 6.44 2.43 -0.72
CA VAL A 97 5.21 3.03 -1.28
C VAL A 97 4.50 2.06 -2.24
N LEU A 98 5.26 1.38 -3.11
CA LEU A 98 4.72 0.41 -4.06
C LEU A 98 4.09 -0.80 -3.34
N LEU A 99 4.77 -1.35 -2.33
CA LEU A 99 4.22 -2.44 -1.52
C LEU A 99 2.95 -2.01 -0.78
N ALA A 100 2.93 -0.81 -0.21
CA ALA A 100 1.74 -0.27 0.45
C ALA A 100 0.57 -0.11 -0.52
N GLN A 101 0.83 0.30 -1.76
CA GLN A 101 -0.17 0.39 -2.81
C GLN A 101 -0.69 -1.00 -3.23
N ILE A 102 0.20 -1.99 -3.40
CA ILE A 102 -0.20 -3.36 -3.74
C ILE A 102 -1.08 -3.95 -2.65
N GLN A 103 -0.69 -3.83 -1.37
CA GLN A 103 -1.49 -4.32 -0.25
C GLN A 103 -2.86 -3.66 -0.23
N TYR A 104 -2.91 -2.34 -0.42
CA TYR A 104 -4.17 -1.62 -0.52
C TYR A 104 -5.04 -2.15 -1.66
N LEU A 105 -4.48 -2.36 -2.85
CA LEU A 105 -5.24 -2.88 -4.00
C LEU A 105 -5.69 -4.34 -3.80
N GLN A 106 -4.90 -5.16 -3.10
CA GLN A 106 -5.29 -6.51 -2.73
C GLN A 106 -6.51 -6.50 -1.79
N GLU A 107 -6.53 -5.62 -0.78
CA GLU A 107 -7.69 -5.45 0.11
C GLU A 107 -8.95 -5.04 -0.66
N GLU A 108 -8.82 -4.09 -1.59
CA GLU A 108 -9.94 -3.63 -2.43
C GLU A 108 -10.42 -4.72 -3.39
N PHE A 109 -9.51 -5.49 -3.98
CA PHE A 109 -9.84 -6.62 -4.84
C PHE A 109 -10.67 -7.67 -4.09
N VAL A 110 -10.26 -8.03 -2.86
CA VAL A 110 -11.02 -8.98 -2.05
C VAL A 110 -12.38 -8.39 -1.66
N THR A 111 -12.46 -7.10 -1.35
CA THR A 111 -13.74 -6.41 -1.09
C THR A 111 -14.68 -6.52 -2.30
N CYS A 112 -14.17 -6.33 -3.52
CA CYS A 112 -14.94 -6.52 -4.75
C CYS A 112 -15.41 -7.97 -4.93
N LEU A 113 -14.57 -8.96 -4.63
CA LEU A 113 -14.96 -10.37 -4.68
C LEU A 113 -16.09 -10.70 -3.69
N VAL A 114 -16.01 -10.18 -2.46
CA VAL A 114 -17.05 -10.38 -1.44
C VAL A 114 -18.36 -9.73 -1.89
N LYS A 115 -18.31 -8.49 -2.39
CA LYS A 115 -19.48 -7.81 -2.94
C LYS A 115 -20.14 -8.60 -4.08
N GLY A 116 -19.35 -9.15 -5.00
CA GLY A 116 -19.85 -9.91 -6.14
C GLY A 116 -20.43 -11.29 -5.78
N LYS A 117 -19.92 -11.94 -4.73
CA LYS A 117 -20.42 -13.24 -4.26
C LYS A 117 -21.60 -13.14 -3.29
N PHE A 118 -21.67 -12.05 -2.55
CA PHE A 118 -22.69 -11.81 -1.53
C PHE A 118 -23.47 -10.55 -1.90
N ASP A 119 -23.32 -9.48 -1.10
CA ASP A 119 -23.99 -8.20 -1.29
C ASP A 119 -23.14 -7.04 -0.76
N ASP A 120 -23.63 -5.81 -0.94
CA ASP A 120 -22.96 -4.60 -0.45
C ASP A 120 -22.78 -4.62 1.07
N SER A 121 -23.78 -5.08 1.83
CA SER A 121 -23.77 -5.11 3.29
C SER A 121 -22.63 -5.99 3.82
N THR A 122 -22.48 -7.19 3.25
CA THR A 122 -21.41 -8.14 3.60
C THR A 122 -20.05 -7.58 3.23
N SER A 123 -19.93 -6.90 2.08
CA SER A 123 -18.67 -6.27 1.67
C SER A 123 -18.23 -5.14 2.61
N GLN A 124 -19.17 -4.34 3.12
CA GLN A 124 -18.88 -3.27 4.07
C GLN A 124 -18.43 -3.82 5.42
N LEU A 125 -19.10 -4.86 5.92
CA LEU A 125 -18.71 -5.56 7.15
C LEU A 125 -17.32 -6.18 7.00
N PHE A 126 -17.06 -6.87 5.89
CA PHE A 126 -15.77 -7.48 5.59
C PHE A 126 -14.64 -6.43 5.60
N ARG A 127 -14.86 -5.29 4.95
CA ARG A 127 -13.91 -4.18 4.91
C ARG A 127 -13.66 -3.56 6.30
N ALA A 128 -14.69 -3.51 7.15
CA ALA A 128 -14.55 -3.08 8.53
C ALA A 128 -13.71 -4.07 9.35
N LEU A 129 -13.89 -5.38 9.14
CA LEU A 129 -13.09 -6.42 9.79
C LEU A 129 -11.63 -6.41 9.35
N GLN A 130 -11.36 -6.20 8.05
CA GLN A 130 -9.99 -6.07 7.53
C GLN A 130 -9.23 -4.90 8.17
N LYS A 131 -9.91 -3.79 8.44
CA LYS A 131 -9.31 -2.62 9.12
C LYS A 131 -9.31 -2.77 10.65
N GLY A 132 -10.24 -3.56 11.18
CA GLY A 132 -10.58 -3.67 12.60
C GLY A 132 -9.90 -4.82 13.36
N THR A 133 -9.07 -5.65 12.73
CA THR A 133 -8.22 -6.61 13.46
C THR A 133 -7.13 -5.92 14.29
N SER A 134 -6.91 -4.62 14.10
CA SER A 134 -6.17 -3.76 15.05
C SER A 134 -6.95 -3.45 16.33
N GLY A 135 -8.28 -3.64 16.36
CA GLY A 135 -9.14 -3.36 17.52
C GLY A 135 -9.10 -4.44 18.62
N PHE A 136 -8.67 -5.66 18.28
CA PHE A 136 -8.31 -6.71 19.24
C PHE A 136 -6.82 -6.65 19.59
N THR A 137 -6.34 -5.46 19.98
CA THR A 137 -5.01 -5.37 20.60
C THR A 137 -4.98 -6.20 21.89
N ASP A 138 -3.80 -6.66 22.28
CA ASP A 138 -3.61 -7.24 23.63
C ASP A 138 -4.17 -6.29 24.71
N SER A 139 -4.05 -4.98 24.52
CA SER A 139 -4.65 -3.93 25.37
C SER A 139 -6.18 -4.03 25.45
N SER A 140 -6.85 -4.21 24.31
CA SER A 140 -8.31 -4.38 24.25
C SER A 140 -8.74 -5.71 24.89
N LEU A 141 -7.95 -6.78 24.72
CA LEU A 141 -8.20 -8.09 25.32
C LEU A 141 -7.97 -8.08 26.84
N GLN A 142 -6.96 -7.35 27.32
CA GLN A 142 -6.70 -7.14 28.76
C GLN A 142 -7.80 -6.32 29.42
N ASN A 143 -8.34 -5.31 28.73
CA ASN A 143 -9.48 -4.52 29.21
C ASN A 143 -10.80 -5.32 29.28
N VAL A 144 -10.95 -6.36 28.46
CA VAL A 144 -12.09 -7.29 28.55
C VAL A 144 -11.86 -8.28 29.68
N LYS A 145 -10.64 -8.80 29.86
CA LYS A 145 -10.28 -9.69 30.98
C LYS A 145 -10.36 -9.03 32.36
N SER A 146 -10.13 -7.72 32.47
CA SER A 146 -10.24 -6.99 33.74
C SER A 146 -11.67 -6.60 34.12
N ARG A 147 -12.65 -6.89 33.25
CA ARG A 147 -14.08 -6.60 33.44
C ARG A 147 -14.95 -7.86 33.49
N CYS A 148 -14.35 -9.04 33.42
CA CYS A 148 -14.95 -10.34 33.77
C CYS A 148 -14.32 -10.84 35.07
#